data_AF-R7M076-F1
#
_entry.id   AF-R7M076-F1
#
_cell.length_a   1.000
_cell.length_b   1.000
_cell.length_c   1.000
_cell.angle_alpha   90.00
_cell.angle_beta   90.00
_cell.angle_gamma   90.00
#
_symmetry.space_group_name_H-M   'P 1'
#
loop_
_entity.id
_entity.type
_entity.pdbx_description
1 polymer ?
#
loop_
_entity_poly.entity_id
_entity_poly.type
_entity_poly.pdbx_seq_one_letter_code
_entity_poly.pdbx_strand_id
1 'polypeptide(L)'
;MWDYTEKVMDHYRNPRNVGTIDDADAIGVAGSLTCGDQLKIYLKIKDNIVTDAKFQTFGCGSAVASSSMLTEMIIGKTIDEVRKITNKDIADALGGLPPEKMHCSVMGYEALEDALKNYKAEGYVDLDDLLGKNAPDNKKEKMICTCFQVTENVIWDAIKQNGLKTVEEVTNYTKAGGACGKCKSAIQDIIDTYYKKEKEETQKLTPTQWILKVNNVIETQISPELQKDGGDIELIDIKNKTIFVKLRGKCSGCKNSMMTLTNFVEQTLKNSLGNDITVVEVN
;
A
#
# COMPACT_ATOMS: atom_id res chain seq x y z
N MET A 1 -17.71 19.78 -22.11
CA MET A 1 -16.29 19.88 -22.47
C MET A 1 -15.53 19.91 -21.16
N TRP A 2 -14.52 19.06 -20.97
CA TRP A 2 -13.81 19.00 -19.69
C TRP A 2 -12.86 20.19 -19.58
N ASP A 3 -12.68 20.70 -18.37
CA ASP A 3 -11.80 21.83 -18.14
C ASP A 3 -10.36 21.32 -17.99
N TYR A 4 -9.53 21.59 -19.00
CA TYR A 4 -8.13 21.18 -19.01
C TYR A 4 -7.24 22.37 -18.73
N THR A 5 -6.17 22.12 -17.97
CA THR A 5 -5.15 23.13 -17.74
C THR A 5 -4.41 23.48 -19.04
N GLU A 6 -3.80 24.66 -19.06
CA GLU A 6 -2.92 25.06 -20.18
C GLU A 6 -1.79 24.06 -20.40
N LYS A 7 -1.24 23.48 -19.32
CA LYS A 7 -0.20 22.45 -19.38
C LYS A 7 -0.70 21.17 -20.07
N VAL A 8 -1.91 20.69 -19.73
CA VAL A 8 -2.50 19.53 -20.42
C VAL A 8 -2.66 19.82 -21.90
N MET A 9 -3.16 21.01 -22.24
CA MET A 9 -3.35 21.41 -23.64
C MET A 9 -2.03 21.53 -24.40
N ASP A 10 -0.97 22.03 -23.76
CA ASP A 10 0.35 22.16 -24.36
C ASP A 10 1.00 20.79 -24.60
N HIS A 11 1.01 19.90 -23.59
CA HIS A 11 1.56 18.54 -23.78
C HIS A 11 0.73 17.68 -24.73
N TYR A 12 -0.55 18.00 -24.93
CA TYR A 12 -1.38 17.37 -25.96
C TYR A 12 -1.07 17.89 -27.37
N ARG A 13 -0.96 19.21 -27.55
CA ARG A 13 -0.73 19.83 -28.87
C ARG A 13 0.72 19.68 -29.33
N ASN A 14 1.65 19.75 -28.40
CA ASN A 14 3.09 19.67 -28.61
C ASN A 14 3.68 18.58 -27.70
N PRO A 15 3.36 17.29 -27.90
CA PRO A 15 3.89 16.24 -27.03
C PRO A 15 5.41 16.13 -27.14
N ARG A 16 6.10 15.98 -26.01
CA ARG A 16 7.55 15.80 -25.95
C ARG A 16 7.88 14.34 -26.06
N ASN A 17 9.10 14.00 -26.49
CA ASN A 17 9.63 12.63 -26.42
C ASN A 17 8.80 11.54 -27.12
N VAL A 18 7.98 11.90 -28.12
CA VAL A 18 7.24 10.90 -28.91
C VAL A 18 8.22 10.09 -29.77
N GLY A 19 8.12 8.76 -29.72
CA GLY A 19 8.93 7.87 -30.56
C GLY A 19 9.35 6.58 -29.86
N THR A 20 10.38 5.95 -30.40
CA THR A 20 10.97 4.69 -29.91
C THR A 20 12.47 4.85 -29.68
N ILE A 21 13.02 4.01 -28.79
CA ILE A 21 14.46 3.85 -28.61
C ILE A 21 14.76 2.39 -28.98
N ASP A 22 15.51 2.17 -30.06
CA ASP A 22 15.76 0.81 -30.59
C ASP A 22 16.60 -0.05 -29.63
N ASP A 23 17.50 0.58 -28.89
CA ASP A 23 18.39 -0.02 -27.90
C ASP A 23 18.01 0.36 -26.45
N ALA A 24 16.70 0.48 -26.17
CA ALA A 24 16.21 0.79 -24.83
C ALA A 24 16.68 -0.24 -23.79
N ASP A 25 17.11 0.23 -22.62
CA ASP A 25 17.53 -0.62 -21.51
C ASP A 25 16.32 -1.16 -20.72
N ALA A 26 15.20 -0.46 -20.79
CA ALA A 26 13.94 -0.87 -20.19
C ALA A 26 12.74 -0.44 -21.05
N ILE A 27 11.74 -1.32 -21.13
CA ILE A 27 10.51 -1.09 -21.89
C ILE A 27 9.33 -1.49 -21.01
N GLY A 28 8.32 -0.63 -20.94
CA GLY A 28 7.10 -0.88 -20.21
C GLY A 28 5.86 -0.67 -21.06
N VAL A 29 4.81 -1.46 -20.80
CA VAL A 29 3.52 -1.39 -21.50
C VAL A 29 2.37 -1.38 -20.50
N ALA A 30 1.42 -0.47 -20.68
CA ALA A 30 0.17 -0.46 -19.94
C ALA A 30 -1.04 -0.27 -20.88
N GLY A 31 -2.19 -0.80 -20.47
CA GLY A 31 -3.42 -0.77 -21.26
C GLY A 31 -3.43 -1.73 -22.46
N SER A 32 -4.47 -1.63 -23.29
CA SER A 32 -4.69 -2.49 -24.44
C SER A 32 -5.41 -1.76 -25.56
N LEU A 33 -5.10 -2.09 -26.81
CA LEU A 33 -5.84 -1.56 -27.97
C LEU A 33 -7.34 -1.88 -27.90
N THR A 34 -7.70 -3.02 -27.29
CA THR A 34 -9.10 -3.42 -27.09
C THR A 34 -9.86 -2.52 -26.13
N CYS A 35 -9.19 -1.94 -25.13
CA CYS A 35 -9.82 -1.04 -24.15
C CYS A 35 -9.75 0.44 -24.56
N GLY A 36 -9.19 0.72 -25.75
CA GLY A 36 -9.15 2.03 -26.37
C GLY A 36 -8.03 2.95 -25.87
N ASP A 37 -7.22 2.52 -24.90
CA ASP A 37 -6.02 3.23 -24.46
C ASP A 37 -4.86 2.24 -24.26
N GLN A 38 -3.68 2.54 -24.79
CA GLN A 38 -2.43 1.81 -24.58
C GLN A 38 -1.25 2.78 -24.56
N LEU A 39 -0.29 2.53 -23.68
CA LEU A 39 0.97 3.26 -23.59
C LEU A 39 2.12 2.26 -23.63
N LYS A 40 3.14 2.57 -24.43
CA LYS A 40 4.44 1.93 -24.40
C LYS A 40 5.52 2.98 -24.15
N ILE A 41 6.32 2.78 -23.12
CA ILE A 41 7.42 3.68 -22.74
C ILE A 41 8.76 2.96 -22.92
N TYR A 42 9.77 3.70 -23.36
CA TYR A 42 11.13 3.25 -23.61
C TYR A 42 12.07 4.10 -22.77
N LEU A 43 12.96 3.47 -21.99
CA LEU A 43 13.93 4.16 -21.15
C LEU A 43 15.35 3.77 -21.57
N LYS A 44 16.22 4.77 -21.74
CA LYS A 44 17.67 4.61 -21.82
C LYS A 44 18.27 4.99 -20.47
N ILE A 45 19.05 4.09 -19.89
CA ILE A 45 19.56 4.21 -18.52
C ILE A 45 21.08 4.03 -18.54
N LYS A 46 21.79 4.99 -17.95
CA LYS A 46 23.25 4.95 -17.81
C LYS A 46 23.62 5.38 -16.40
N ASP A 47 24.51 4.62 -15.75
CA ASP A 47 25.01 4.92 -14.40
C ASP A 47 23.88 5.20 -13.39
N ASN A 48 22.83 4.35 -13.44
CA ASN A 48 21.61 4.47 -12.62
C ASN A 48 20.76 5.73 -12.86
N ILE A 49 20.96 6.44 -13.98
CA ILE A 49 20.23 7.66 -14.36
C ILE A 49 19.50 7.43 -15.69
N VAL A 50 18.24 7.86 -15.79
CA VAL A 50 17.49 7.86 -17.05
C VAL A 50 18.02 8.97 -17.95
N THR A 51 18.72 8.63 -19.03
CA THR A 51 19.34 9.59 -19.94
C THR A 51 18.46 10.00 -21.12
N ASP A 52 17.57 9.11 -21.55
CA ASP A 52 16.52 9.40 -22.54
C ASP A 52 15.29 8.58 -22.20
N ALA A 53 14.13 9.12 -22.53
CA ALA A 53 12.87 8.42 -22.43
C ALA A 53 12.02 8.78 -23.65
N LYS A 54 11.34 7.80 -24.23
CA LYS A 54 10.37 8.02 -25.31
C LYS A 54 9.12 7.23 -25.09
N PHE A 55 8.03 7.64 -25.72
CA PHE A 55 6.77 6.92 -25.64
C PHE A 55 6.03 6.82 -26.97
N GLN A 56 5.19 5.79 -27.05
CA GLN A 56 4.12 5.66 -28.03
C GLN A 56 2.83 5.42 -27.28
N THR A 57 1.79 6.19 -27.58
CA THR A 57 0.47 5.97 -26.98
C THR A 57 -0.61 5.97 -28.04
N PHE A 58 -1.59 5.11 -27.82
CA PHE A 58 -2.88 5.17 -28.48
C PHE A 58 -3.90 5.51 -27.41
N GLY A 59 -4.63 6.60 -27.54
CA GLY A 59 -5.60 6.98 -26.54
C GLY A 59 -6.08 8.41 -26.66
N CYS A 60 -6.83 8.87 -25.64
CA CYS A 60 -7.35 10.23 -25.60
C CYS A 60 -6.25 11.29 -25.37
N GLY A 61 -6.57 12.58 -25.59
CA GLY A 61 -5.58 13.66 -25.44
C GLY A 61 -4.92 13.75 -24.07
N SER A 62 -5.62 13.34 -23.00
CA SER A 62 -5.04 13.28 -21.65
C SER A 62 -4.04 12.14 -21.48
N ALA A 63 -4.19 11.03 -22.21
CA ALA A 63 -3.20 9.96 -22.25
C ALA A 63 -1.91 10.44 -22.92
N VAL A 64 -2.03 11.18 -24.03
CA VAL A 64 -0.89 11.84 -24.70
C VAL A 64 -0.21 12.83 -23.76
N ALA A 65 -0.98 13.70 -23.10
CA ALA A 65 -0.43 14.70 -22.19
C ALA A 65 0.26 14.06 -20.97
N SER A 66 -0.34 13.04 -20.37
CA SER A 66 0.22 12.31 -19.22
C SER A 66 1.52 11.59 -19.58
N SER A 67 1.56 10.94 -20.76
CA SER A 67 2.75 10.23 -21.23
C SER A 67 3.90 11.19 -21.54
N SER A 68 3.57 12.32 -22.20
CA SER A 68 4.51 13.41 -22.50
C SER A 68 5.10 14.02 -21.23
N MET A 69 4.25 14.35 -20.26
CA MET A 69 4.71 14.88 -18.97
C MET A 69 5.59 13.87 -18.22
N LEU A 70 5.16 12.61 -18.16
CA LEU A 70 5.91 11.54 -17.50
C LEU A 70 7.34 11.42 -18.05
N THR A 71 7.50 11.42 -19.38
CA THR A 71 8.84 11.33 -19.98
C THR A 71 9.73 12.52 -19.61
N GLU A 72 9.19 13.73 -19.54
CA GLU A 72 9.97 14.89 -19.07
C GLU A 72 10.31 14.80 -17.58
N MET A 73 9.40 14.26 -16.76
CA MET A 73 9.63 14.10 -15.32
C MET A 73 10.76 13.13 -15.00
N ILE A 74 10.94 12.07 -15.78
CA ILE A 74 11.89 10.99 -15.46
C ILE A 74 13.29 11.20 -16.04
N ILE A 75 13.42 11.95 -17.14
CA ILE A 75 14.73 12.20 -17.76
C ILE A 75 15.61 13.01 -16.79
N GLY A 76 16.85 12.54 -16.61
CA GLY A 76 17.84 13.11 -15.70
C GLY A 76 17.70 12.67 -14.24
N LYS A 77 16.68 11.86 -13.90
CA LYS A 77 16.51 11.30 -12.56
C LYS A 77 17.20 9.96 -12.39
N THR A 78 17.57 9.65 -11.16
CA THR A 78 18.04 8.32 -10.77
C THR A 78 16.88 7.32 -10.74
N ILE A 79 17.17 6.02 -10.91
CA ILE A 79 16.13 4.99 -10.83
C ILE A 79 15.39 5.02 -9.48
N ASP A 80 16.08 5.31 -8.38
CA ASP A 80 15.47 5.41 -7.05
C ASP A 80 14.51 6.60 -6.91
N GLU A 81 14.75 7.70 -7.64
CA GLU A 81 13.82 8.82 -7.70
C GLU A 81 12.64 8.50 -8.61
N VAL A 82 12.90 7.84 -9.74
CA VAL A 82 11.86 7.44 -10.70
C VAL A 82 10.87 6.47 -10.05
N ARG A 83 11.36 5.51 -9.24
CA ARG A 83 10.53 4.58 -8.44
C ARG A 83 9.56 5.25 -7.45
N LYS A 84 9.78 6.52 -7.11
CA LYS A 84 8.92 7.26 -6.17
C LYS A 84 7.82 8.05 -6.88
N ILE A 85 7.85 8.13 -8.20
CA ILE A 85 6.84 8.86 -8.98
C ILE A 85 5.55 8.08 -8.96
N THR A 86 4.45 8.73 -8.64
CA THR A 86 3.10 8.17 -8.62
C THR A 86 2.23 8.74 -9.75
N ASN A 87 1.05 8.16 -9.98
CA ASN A 87 0.07 8.75 -10.90
C ASN A 87 -0.34 10.18 -10.48
N LYS A 88 -0.38 10.43 -9.17
CA LYS A 88 -0.71 11.75 -8.63
C LYS A 88 0.37 12.77 -9.00
N ASP A 89 1.64 12.42 -8.92
CA ASP A 89 2.73 13.33 -9.32
C ASP A 89 2.63 13.71 -10.80
N ILE A 90 2.25 12.76 -11.67
CA ILE A 90 2.01 13.02 -13.10
C ILE A 90 0.85 14.00 -13.29
N ALA A 91 -0.28 13.76 -12.60
CA ALA A 91 -1.44 14.65 -12.66
C ALA A 91 -1.12 16.04 -12.10
N ASP A 92 -0.43 16.14 -10.98
CA ASP A 92 -0.03 17.39 -10.34
C ASP A 92 0.98 18.17 -11.20
N ALA A 93 1.91 17.49 -11.88
CA ALA A 93 2.84 18.12 -12.81
C ALA A 93 2.10 18.79 -13.99
N LEU A 94 1.00 18.18 -14.45
CA LEU A 94 0.07 18.74 -15.43
C LEU A 94 -0.84 19.85 -14.87
N GLY A 95 -0.74 20.18 -13.58
CA GLY A 95 -1.61 21.15 -12.90
C GLY A 95 -2.99 20.59 -12.54
N GLY A 96 -3.14 19.27 -12.55
CA GLY A 96 -4.37 18.53 -12.33
C GLY A 96 -4.96 17.95 -13.60
N LEU A 97 -5.79 16.92 -13.42
CA LEU A 97 -6.64 16.34 -14.45
C LEU A 97 -8.09 16.32 -13.96
N PRO A 98 -9.08 16.46 -14.87
CA PRO A 98 -10.47 16.18 -14.54
C PRO A 98 -10.60 14.78 -13.91
N PRO A 99 -11.45 14.60 -12.88
CA PRO A 99 -11.61 13.31 -12.19
C PRO A 99 -11.83 12.14 -13.15
N GLU A 100 -12.68 12.32 -14.15
CA GLU A 100 -13.06 11.30 -15.14
C GLU A 100 -11.91 10.91 -16.10
N LYS A 101 -10.75 11.59 -15.98
CA LYS A 101 -9.55 11.38 -16.79
C LYS A 101 -8.35 10.94 -15.97
N MET A 102 -8.51 10.73 -14.66
CA MET A 102 -7.43 10.31 -13.78
C MET A 102 -6.80 8.99 -14.22
N HIS A 103 -7.54 8.08 -14.86
CA HIS A 103 -7.00 6.83 -15.42
C HIS A 103 -5.82 7.05 -16.39
N CYS A 104 -5.72 8.21 -17.04
CA CYS A 104 -4.63 8.52 -17.95
C CYS A 104 -3.29 8.67 -17.21
N SER A 105 -3.33 9.24 -16.01
CA SER A 105 -2.17 9.32 -15.12
C SER A 105 -1.80 7.96 -14.55
N VAL A 106 -2.80 7.13 -14.23
CA VAL A 106 -2.60 5.75 -13.73
C VAL A 106 -1.92 4.90 -14.79
N MET A 107 -2.39 4.95 -16.04
CA MET A 107 -1.76 4.21 -17.15
C MET A 107 -0.31 4.65 -17.39
N GLY A 108 -0.01 5.94 -17.22
CA GLY A 108 1.36 6.46 -17.25
C GLY A 108 2.25 5.79 -16.19
N TYR A 109 1.77 5.79 -14.95
CA TYR A 109 2.47 5.17 -13.83
C TYR A 109 2.63 3.65 -14.00
N GLU A 110 1.59 2.93 -14.44
CA GLU A 110 1.64 1.49 -14.69
C GLU A 110 2.69 1.13 -15.76
N ALA A 111 2.78 1.91 -16.84
CA ALA A 111 3.79 1.68 -17.87
C ALA A 111 5.21 1.95 -17.34
N LEU A 112 5.37 2.92 -16.44
CA LEU A 112 6.65 3.17 -15.78
C LEU A 112 7.05 1.99 -14.89
N GLU A 113 6.13 1.50 -14.06
CA GLU A 113 6.36 0.34 -13.19
C GLU A 113 6.72 -0.92 -13.98
N ASP A 114 6.02 -1.19 -15.08
CA ASP A 114 6.35 -2.30 -15.98
C ASP A 114 7.75 -2.14 -16.58
N ALA A 115 8.14 -0.93 -16.98
CA ALA A 115 9.49 -0.67 -17.46
C ALA A 115 10.55 -0.95 -16.38
N LEU A 116 10.32 -0.47 -15.16
CA LEU A 116 11.26 -0.64 -14.04
C LEU A 116 11.39 -2.09 -13.58
N LYS A 117 10.34 -2.91 -13.73
CA LYS A 117 10.39 -4.37 -13.50
C LYS A 117 11.21 -5.08 -14.56
N ASN A 118 11.12 -4.63 -15.81
CA ASN A 118 11.88 -5.19 -16.93
C ASN A 118 13.36 -4.73 -16.91
N TYR A 119 13.71 -3.71 -16.13
CA TYR A 119 15.08 -3.23 -15.98
C TYR A 119 15.91 -4.13 -15.05
N LYS A 120 16.83 -4.90 -15.62
CA LYS A 120 17.76 -5.77 -14.87
C LYS A 120 19.12 -5.09 -14.74
N ALA A 121 19.28 -4.21 -13.75
CA ALA A 121 20.60 -3.68 -13.40
C ALA A 121 21.46 -4.73 -12.68
N GLU A 122 22.76 -4.77 -12.97
CA GLU A 122 23.72 -5.56 -12.18
C GLU A 122 23.74 -5.05 -10.74
N GLY A 123 23.42 -5.92 -9.77
CA GLY A 123 23.39 -5.60 -8.35
C GLY A 123 22.05 -5.08 -7.81
N TYR A 124 21.03 -4.92 -8.65
CA TYR A 124 19.66 -4.65 -8.19
C TYR A 124 18.98 -5.97 -7.83
N VAL A 125 18.55 -6.08 -6.58
CA VAL A 125 17.61 -7.12 -6.15
C VAL A 125 16.34 -6.40 -5.73
N ASP A 126 15.22 -6.70 -6.39
CA ASP A 126 13.93 -6.16 -5.99
C ASP A 126 13.66 -6.59 -4.53
N LEU A 127 13.29 -5.64 -3.67
CA LEU A 127 13.00 -5.94 -2.27
C LEU A 127 11.81 -6.92 -2.17
N ASP A 128 10.86 -6.85 -3.10
CA ASP A 128 9.75 -7.79 -3.17
C ASP A 128 10.20 -9.17 -3.73
N ASP A 129 11.26 -9.24 -4.55
CA ASP A 129 11.92 -10.50 -4.90
C ASP A 129 12.64 -11.10 -3.69
N LEU A 130 13.39 -10.29 -2.92
CA LEU A 130 14.08 -10.71 -1.69
C LEU A 130 13.12 -11.18 -0.60
N LEU A 131 11.97 -10.52 -0.48
CA LEU A 131 10.91 -10.88 0.45
C LEU A 131 10.04 -12.03 -0.06
N GLY A 132 10.32 -12.57 -1.26
CA GLY A 132 9.55 -13.65 -1.89
C GLY A 132 8.10 -13.26 -2.22
N LYS A 133 7.80 -11.96 -2.26
CA LYS A 133 6.48 -11.42 -2.61
C LYS A 133 6.22 -11.38 -4.12
N ASN A 134 7.29 -11.29 -4.89
CA ASN A 134 7.29 -11.40 -6.36
C ASN A 134 7.52 -12.84 -6.84
N ALA A 135 7.56 -13.84 -5.94
CA ALA A 135 7.46 -15.22 -6.37
C ALA A 135 6.25 -15.33 -7.31
N PRO A 136 6.35 -16.03 -8.45
CA PRO A 136 5.22 -16.22 -9.34
C PRO A 136 4.20 -17.11 -8.62
N ASP A 137 3.40 -16.50 -7.77
CA ASP A 137 2.14 -17.05 -7.31
C ASP A 137 1.33 -17.19 -8.60
N ASN A 138 1.26 -18.43 -9.11
CA ASN A 138 0.38 -18.84 -10.20
C ASN A 138 -1.12 -18.66 -9.84
N LYS A 139 -1.46 -17.70 -8.98
CA LYS A 139 -2.82 -17.21 -8.78
C LYS A 139 -3.14 -16.31 -9.96
N LYS A 140 -3.89 -16.86 -10.91
CA LYS A 140 -4.59 -16.04 -11.92
C LYS A 140 -5.27 -14.88 -11.22
N GLU A 141 -4.85 -13.66 -11.55
CA GLU A 141 -5.47 -12.46 -11.00
C GLU A 141 -6.97 -12.47 -11.30
N LYS A 142 -7.79 -12.24 -10.27
CA LYS A 142 -9.25 -12.28 -10.41
C LYS A 142 -9.70 -11.10 -11.27
N MET A 143 -10.19 -11.40 -12.47
CA MET A 143 -10.77 -10.41 -13.37
C MET A 143 -12.06 -9.84 -12.78
N ILE A 144 -12.14 -8.52 -12.62
CA ILE A 144 -13.33 -7.82 -12.11
C ILE A 144 -14.09 -7.14 -13.24
N CYS A 145 -13.39 -6.43 -14.14
CA CYS A 145 -14.01 -5.77 -15.29
C CYS A 145 -13.51 -6.38 -16.60
N THR A 146 -14.35 -7.15 -17.28
CA THR A 146 -14.00 -7.74 -18.59
C THR A 146 -13.97 -6.72 -19.72
N CYS A 147 -14.77 -5.63 -19.63
CA CYS A 147 -14.80 -4.59 -20.66
C CYS A 147 -13.47 -3.85 -20.82
N PHE A 148 -12.78 -3.58 -19.71
CA PHE A 148 -11.53 -2.84 -19.69
C PHE A 148 -10.34 -3.68 -19.20
N GLN A 149 -10.55 -4.99 -19.02
CA GLN A 149 -9.57 -5.96 -18.53
C GLN A 149 -8.93 -5.58 -17.18
N VAL A 150 -9.74 -5.09 -16.24
CA VAL A 150 -9.27 -4.67 -14.91
C VAL A 150 -9.39 -5.83 -13.93
N THR A 151 -8.28 -6.15 -13.26
CA THR A 151 -8.22 -7.18 -12.20
C THR A 151 -8.50 -6.58 -10.82
N GLU A 152 -8.74 -7.45 -9.84
CA GLU A 152 -8.95 -7.04 -8.44
C GLU A 152 -7.75 -6.26 -7.91
N ASN A 153 -6.52 -6.72 -8.19
CA ASN A 153 -5.28 -6.05 -7.74
C ASN A 153 -5.21 -4.60 -8.20
N VAL A 154 -5.51 -4.32 -9.48
CA VAL A 154 -5.53 -2.95 -10.02
C VAL A 154 -6.50 -2.05 -9.24
N ILE A 155 -7.67 -2.56 -8.85
CA ILE A 155 -8.63 -1.81 -8.04
C ILE A 155 -8.11 -1.58 -6.61
N TRP A 156 -7.52 -2.61 -6.00
CA TRP A 156 -6.90 -2.51 -4.67
C TRP A 156 -5.79 -1.46 -4.64
N ASP A 157 -4.89 -1.49 -5.62
CA ASP A 157 -3.79 -0.54 -5.71
C ASP A 157 -4.29 0.88 -5.96
N ALA A 158 -5.30 1.06 -6.82
CA ALA A 158 -5.92 2.36 -7.03
C ALA A 158 -6.53 2.93 -5.74
N ILE A 159 -7.25 2.11 -4.95
CA ILE A 159 -7.80 2.52 -3.64
C ILE A 159 -6.67 2.89 -2.68
N LYS A 160 -5.65 2.04 -2.56
CA LYS A 160 -4.52 2.24 -1.64
C LYS A 160 -3.75 3.53 -1.93
N GLN A 161 -3.44 3.77 -3.20
CA GLN A 161 -2.61 4.90 -3.61
C GLN A 161 -3.37 6.23 -3.57
N ASN A 162 -4.67 6.21 -3.85
CA ASN A 162 -5.45 7.43 -4.08
C ASN A 162 -6.55 7.66 -3.03
N GLY A 163 -6.73 6.75 -2.07
CA GLY A 163 -7.74 6.86 -1.01
C GLY A 163 -9.19 6.84 -1.52
N LEU A 164 -9.45 6.08 -2.59
CA LEU A 164 -10.76 6.05 -3.26
C LEU A 164 -11.81 5.39 -2.36
N LYS A 165 -13.01 5.95 -2.26
CA LYS A 165 -14.07 5.51 -1.31
C LYS A 165 -15.38 5.13 -2.00
N THR A 166 -15.52 5.44 -3.27
CA THR A 166 -16.76 5.21 -4.02
C THR A 166 -16.50 4.46 -5.32
N VAL A 167 -17.52 3.76 -5.81
CA VAL A 167 -17.46 3.07 -7.12
C VAL A 167 -17.16 4.06 -8.25
N GLU A 168 -17.67 5.29 -8.15
CA GLU A 168 -17.42 6.35 -9.14
C GLU A 168 -15.94 6.77 -9.17
N GLU A 169 -15.33 7.00 -8.00
CA GLU A 169 -13.90 7.28 -7.89
C GLU A 169 -13.07 6.13 -8.45
N VAL A 170 -13.38 4.88 -8.11
CA VAL A 170 -12.69 3.71 -8.71
C VAL A 170 -12.88 3.68 -10.22
N THR A 171 -14.07 3.99 -10.72
CA THR A 171 -14.33 4.07 -12.17
C THR A 171 -13.46 5.13 -12.83
N ASN A 172 -13.32 6.30 -12.21
CA ASN A 172 -12.53 7.42 -12.73
C ASN A 172 -11.03 7.11 -12.82
N TYR A 173 -10.50 6.28 -11.91
CA TYR A 173 -9.08 5.91 -11.88
C TYR A 173 -8.77 4.63 -12.68
N THR A 174 -9.71 3.70 -12.80
CA THR A 174 -9.46 2.37 -13.41
C THR A 174 -10.26 2.10 -14.67
N LYS A 175 -11.22 2.96 -15.03
CA LYS A 175 -12.34 2.72 -15.97
C LYS A 175 -13.32 1.62 -15.59
N ALA A 176 -12.99 0.76 -14.63
CA ALA A 176 -13.84 -0.37 -14.25
C ALA A 176 -15.23 0.11 -13.85
N GLY A 177 -16.28 -0.48 -14.41
CA GLY A 177 -17.67 -0.07 -14.15
C GLY A 177 -18.20 1.05 -15.04
N GLY A 178 -17.35 1.70 -15.86
CA GLY A 178 -17.75 2.80 -16.74
C GLY A 178 -18.44 2.41 -18.05
N ALA A 179 -18.28 1.16 -18.50
CA ALA A 179 -18.87 0.67 -19.76
C ALA A 179 -20.27 0.05 -19.56
N CYS A 180 -20.34 -1.24 -19.22
CA CYS A 180 -21.63 -1.94 -19.04
C CYS A 180 -22.17 -1.91 -17.61
N GLY A 181 -21.38 -1.43 -16.64
CA GLY A 181 -21.75 -1.32 -15.23
C GLY A 181 -21.88 -2.64 -14.44
N LYS A 182 -21.75 -3.81 -15.06
CA LYS A 182 -21.99 -5.12 -14.42
C LYS A 182 -21.10 -5.42 -13.21
N CYS A 183 -19.89 -4.87 -13.18
CA CYS A 183 -18.92 -5.09 -12.10
C CYS A 183 -19.02 -4.07 -10.94
N LYS A 184 -19.98 -3.13 -10.98
CA LYS A 184 -20.08 -2.08 -9.95
C LYS A 184 -20.33 -2.62 -8.55
N SER A 185 -21.11 -3.69 -8.40
CA SER A 185 -21.31 -4.36 -7.10
C SER A 185 -20.01 -4.98 -6.59
N ALA A 186 -19.28 -5.71 -7.45
CA ALA A 186 -17.99 -6.28 -7.09
C ALA A 186 -16.95 -5.22 -6.70
N ILE A 187 -16.97 -4.05 -7.37
CA ILE A 187 -16.13 -2.91 -7.00
C ILE A 187 -16.50 -2.40 -5.59
N GLN A 188 -17.80 -2.28 -5.28
CA GLN A 188 -18.23 -1.89 -3.94
C GLN A 188 -17.76 -2.88 -2.88
N ASP A 189 -17.88 -4.19 -3.13
CA ASP A 189 -17.42 -5.23 -2.21
C ASP A 189 -15.90 -5.12 -1.94
N ILE A 190 -15.11 -4.77 -2.98
CA ILE A 190 -13.66 -4.56 -2.85
C ILE A 190 -13.36 -3.34 -1.97
N ILE A 191 -14.05 -2.22 -2.19
CA ILE A 191 -13.91 -1.00 -1.38
C ILE A 191 -14.22 -1.30 0.09
N ASP A 192 -15.37 -1.94 0.35
CA ASP A 192 -15.80 -2.27 1.72
C ASP A 192 -14.79 -3.21 2.40
N THR A 193 -14.27 -4.18 1.65
CA THR A 193 -13.24 -5.11 2.14
C THR A 193 -11.92 -4.38 2.45
N TYR A 194 -11.48 -3.46 1.61
CA TYR A 194 -10.27 -2.66 1.83
C TYR A 194 -10.36 -1.89 3.15
N TYR A 195 -11.39 -1.07 3.32
CA TYR A 195 -11.53 -0.22 4.50
C TYR A 195 -11.85 -1.00 5.77
N LYS A 196 -12.49 -2.18 5.66
CA LYS A 196 -12.61 -3.10 6.78
C LYS A 196 -11.23 -3.58 7.25
N LYS A 197 -10.37 -4.03 6.33
CA LYS A 197 -9.00 -4.46 6.66
C LYS A 197 -8.16 -3.34 7.22
N GLU A 198 -8.21 -2.15 6.60
CA GLU A 198 -7.46 -0.97 7.07
C GLU A 198 -7.88 -0.59 8.50
N LYS A 199 -9.18 -0.64 8.81
CA LYS A 199 -9.70 -0.41 10.16
C LYS A 199 -9.23 -1.48 11.16
N GLU A 200 -9.16 -2.74 10.75
CA GLU A 200 -8.64 -3.83 11.59
C GLU A 200 -7.11 -3.70 11.83
N GLU A 201 -6.34 -3.25 10.84
CA GLU A 201 -4.90 -3.02 10.95
C GLU A 201 -4.55 -1.81 11.81
N THR A 202 -5.26 -0.69 11.64
CA THR A 202 -5.09 0.51 12.47
C THR A 202 -5.49 0.30 13.94
N GLN A 203 -6.32 -0.71 14.22
CA GLN A 203 -6.69 -1.10 15.59
C GLN A 203 -5.71 -2.07 16.26
N LYS A 204 -4.79 -2.70 15.51
CA LYS A 204 -3.76 -3.56 16.10
C LYS A 204 -2.62 -2.72 16.65
N LEU A 205 -2.47 -2.72 17.98
CA LEU A 205 -1.33 -2.11 18.65
C LEU A 205 -0.03 -2.76 18.13
N THR A 206 1.00 -1.95 17.90
CA THR A 206 2.34 -2.50 17.64
C THR A 206 2.82 -3.30 18.86
N PRO A 207 3.76 -4.24 18.71
CA PRO A 207 4.31 -4.98 19.86
C PRO A 207 4.76 -4.06 20.99
N THR A 208 5.42 -2.93 20.66
CA THR A 208 5.85 -1.94 21.64
C THR A 208 4.68 -1.23 22.31
N GLN A 209 3.68 -0.77 21.55
CA GLN A 209 2.48 -0.14 22.13
C GLN A 209 1.70 -1.09 23.02
N TRP A 210 1.64 -2.37 22.63
CA TRP A 210 1.04 -3.43 23.43
C TRP A 210 1.78 -3.65 24.76
N ILE A 211 3.12 -3.75 24.71
CA ILE A 211 3.96 -3.85 25.92
C ILE A 211 3.73 -2.66 26.84
N LEU A 212 3.74 -1.44 26.31
CA LEU A 212 3.51 -0.23 27.10
C LEU A 212 2.12 -0.23 27.75
N LYS A 213 1.09 -0.68 27.02
CA LYS A 213 -0.27 -0.75 27.54
C LYS A 213 -0.40 -1.78 28.66
N VAL A 214 0.19 -2.97 28.48
CA VAL A 214 0.25 -4.01 29.51
C VAL A 214 0.98 -3.52 30.75
N ASN A 215 2.16 -2.92 30.57
CA ASN A 215 2.95 -2.40 31.69
C ASN A 215 2.19 -1.30 32.44
N ASN A 216 1.50 -0.41 31.73
CA ASN A 216 0.69 0.63 32.36
C ASN A 216 -0.44 0.04 33.25
N VAL A 217 -1.11 -1.02 32.81
CA VAL A 217 -2.13 -1.70 33.65
C VAL A 217 -1.47 -2.30 34.90
N ILE A 218 -0.32 -2.94 34.74
CA ILE A 218 0.43 -3.52 35.86
C ILE A 218 0.79 -2.44 36.89
N GLU A 219 1.42 -1.35 36.46
CA GLU A 219 1.88 -0.26 37.33
C GLU A 219 0.73 0.52 37.98
N THR A 220 -0.39 0.72 37.28
CA THR A 220 -1.47 1.59 37.76
C THR A 220 -2.58 0.87 38.51
N GLN A 221 -2.78 -0.44 38.26
CA GLN A 221 -3.91 -1.18 38.82
C GLN A 221 -3.50 -2.41 39.64
N ILE A 222 -2.37 -3.04 39.33
CA ILE A 222 -2.00 -4.34 39.91
C ILE A 222 -0.94 -4.16 41.00
N SER A 223 0.22 -3.58 40.66
CA SER A 223 1.34 -3.36 41.57
C SER A 223 0.91 -2.62 42.86
N PRO A 224 0.13 -1.52 42.82
CA PRO A 224 -0.27 -0.80 44.03
C PRO A 224 -1.10 -1.66 45.01
N GLU A 225 -1.92 -2.58 44.50
CA GLU A 225 -2.72 -3.47 45.34
C GLU A 225 -1.86 -4.58 45.94
N LEU A 226 -0.91 -5.14 45.18
CA LEU A 226 0.03 -6.14 45.71
C LEU A 226 0.98 -5.55 46.76
N GLN A 227 1.39 -4.29 46.59
CA GLN A 227 2.25 -3.58 47.53
C GLN A 227 1.60 -3.36 48.89
N LYS A 228 0.27 -3.25 48.98
CA LYS A 228 -0.46 -3.20 50.27
C LYS A 228 -0.19 -4.43 51.13
N ASP A 229 -0.01 -5.58 50.48
CA ASP A 229 0.31 -6.86 51.14
C ASP A 229 1.82 -7.12 51.22
N GLY A 230 2.66 -6.18 50.78
CA GLY A 230 4.12 -6.26 50.73
C GLY A 230 4.65 -7.19 49.63
N GLY A 231 3.86 -7.45 48.59
CA GLY A 231 4.26 -8.09 47.34
C GLY A 231 4.47 -7.07 46.23
N ASP A 232 4.90 -7.55 45.07
CA ASP A 232 4.92 -6.74 43.84
C ASP A 232 4.92 -7.67 42.61
N ILE A 233 4.92 -7.10 41.41
CA ILE A 233 4.91 -7.81 40.13
C ILE A 233 5.75 -7.07 39.09
N GLU A 234 6.44 -7.83 38.25
CA GLU A 234 7.27 -7.32 37.16
C GLU A 234 6.88 -7.99 35.84
N LEU A 235 6.73 -7.20 34.76
CA LEU A 235 6.54 -7.73 33.42
C LEU A 235 7.89 -8.24 32.86
N ILE A 236 7.96 -9.49 32.46
CA ILE A 236 9.19 -10.11 31.93
C ILE A 236 9.17 -10.19 30.41
N ASP A 237 8.09 -10.72 29.84
CA ASP A 237 7.96 -10.91 28.40
C ASP A 237 6.50 -10.99 27.98
N ILE A 238 6.24 -10.80 26.69
CA ILE A 238 4.92 -11.03 26.08
C ILE A 238 5.13 -11.84 24.81
N LYS A 239 4.51 -13.03 24.75
CA LYS A 239 4.47 -13.83 23.52
C LYS A 239 3.03 -14.06 23.12
N ASN A 240 2.66 -13.52 21.96
CA ASN A 240 1.29 -13.53 21.46
C ASN A 240 0.32 -12.93 22.49
N LYS A 241 -0.51 -13.77 23.12
CA LYS A 241 -1.48 -13.37 24.15
C LYS A 241 -1.10 -13.86 25.55
N THR A 242 0.09 -14.42 25.69
CA THR A 242 0.62 -14.88 26.97
C THR A 242 1.57 -13.83 27.54
N ILE A 243 1.22 -13.33 28.73
CA ILE A 243 1.99 -12.33 29.47
C ILE A 243 2.78 -13.06 30.54
N PHE A 244 4.10 -12.98 30.46
CA PHE A 244 5.02 -13.58 31.43
C PHE A 244 5.37 -12.54 32.47
N VAL A 245 5.08 -12.84 33.72
CA VAL A 245 5.29 -11.94 34.86
C VAL A 245 6.11 -12.63 35.94
N LYS A 246 6.76 -11.86 36.78
CA LYS A 246 7.47 -12.35 37.96
C LYS A 246 6.92 -11.69 39.20
N LEU A 247 6.42 -12.48 40.15
CA LEU A 247 6.00 -11.94 41.44
C LEU A 247 7.23 -11.65 42.32
N ARG A 248 7.16 -10.56 43.07
CA ARG A 248 8.23 -10.05 43.93
C ARG A 248 7.71 -9.85 45.36
N GLY A 249 8.63 -9.58 46.28
CA GLY A 249 8.31 -9.38 47.70
C GLY A 249 7.66 -10.62 48.32
N LYS A 250 6.68 -10.40 49.20
CA LYS A 250 5.94 -11.47 49.90
C LYS A 250 5.17 -12.41 48.96
N CYS A 251 4.92 -12.01 47.71
CA CYS A 251 4.23 -12.85 46.72
C CYS A 251 5.11 -13.98 46.16
N SER A 252 6.45 -13.84 46.16
CA SER A 252 7.39 -14.80 45.55
C SER A 252 7.44 -16.20 46.20
N GLY A 253 6.83 -16.39 47.37
CA GLY A 253 6.77 -17.68 48.09
C GLY A 253 5.47 -17.89 48.86
N CYS A 254 4.43 -17.12 48.53
CA CYS A 254 3.14 -17.20 49.22
C CYS A 254 2.33 -18.41 48.74
N LYS A 255 1.75 -19.19 49.66
CA LYS A 255 0.85 -20.32 49.32
C LYS A 255 -0.36 -19.90 48.49
N ASN A 256 -0.72 -18.61 48.52
CA ASN A 256 -1.84 -18.04 47.78
C ASN A 256 -1.40 -17.32 46.48
N SER A 257 -0.12 -17.31 46.12
CA SER A 257 0.38 -16.58 44.94
C SER A 257 -0.33 -16.98 43.65
N MET A 258 -0.67 -18.27 43.52
CA MET A 258 -1.39 -18.79 42.36
C MET A 258 -2.83 -18.26 42.28
N MET A 259 -3.53 -18.09 43.42
CA MET A 259 -4.85 -17.46 43.43
C MET A 259 -4.76 -15.96 43.11
N THR A 260 -3.73 -15.27 43.60
CA THR A 260 -3.47 -13.87 43.24
C THR A 260 -3.19 -13.72 41.74
N LEU A 261 -2.40 -14.61 41.16
CA LEU A 261 -2.07 -14.60 39.74
C LEU A 261 -3.31 -14.79 38.86
N THR A 262 -4.11 -15.82 39.12
CA THR A 262 -5.28 -16.13 38.27
C THR A 262 -6.48 -15.23 38.57
N ASN A 263 -6.83 -15.01 39.83
CA ASN A 263 -8.10 -14.34 40.18
C ASN A 263 -7.98 -12.81 40.22
N PHE A 264 -6.77 -12.27 40.39
CA PHE A 264 -6.57 -10.82 40.46
C PHE A 264 -5.76 -10.30 39.27
N VAL A 265 -4.54 -10.79 39.05
CA VAL A 265 -3.65 -10.27 37.99
C VAL A 265 -4.22 -10.55 36.61
N GLU A 266 -4.53 -11.81 36.30
CA GLU A 266 -5.08 -12.19 35.00
C GLU A 266 -6.46 -11.56 34.76
N GLN A 267 -7.33 -11.53 35.77
CA GLN A 267 -8.66 -10.94 35.62
C GLN A 267 -8.59 -9.42 35.38
N THR A 268 -7.69 -8.72 36.07
CA THR A 268 -7.50 -7.27 35.89
C THR A 268 -6.94 -6.95 34.50
N LEU A 269 -5.98 -7.74 34.02
CA LEU A 269 -5.47 -7.62 32.65
C LEU A 269 -6.56 -7.93 31.62
N LYS A 270 -7.37 -8.98 31.82
CA LYS A 270 -8.49 -9.31 30.93
C LYS A 270 -9.52 -8.18 30.86
N ASN A 271 -9.90 -7.62 32.00
CA ASN A 271 -10.85 -6.53 32.08
C ASN A 271 -10.33 -5.25 31.38
N SER A 272 -9.03 -4.98 31.47
CA SER A 272 -8.43 -3.76 30.90
C SER A 272 -8.04 -3.90 29.42
N LEU A 273 -7.71 -5.11 28.96
CA LEU A 273 -7.02 -5.31 27.70
C LEU A 273 -7.69 -6.33 26.76
N GLY A 274 -8.60 -7.17 27.24
CA GLY A 274 -9.33 -8.16 26.45
C GLY A 274 -9.34 -9.56 27.07
N ASN A 275 -10.40 -10.34 26.84
CA ASN A 275 -10.63 -11.64 27.49
C ASN A 275 -9.72 -12.78 27.00
N ASP A 276 -8.90 -12.56 25.99
CA ASP A 276 -8.09 -13.57 25.31
C ASP A 276 -6.65 -13.67 25.84
N ILE A 277 -6.39 -13.08 27.00
CA ILE A 277 -5.08 -13.01 27.66
C ILE A 277 -4.87 -14.20 28.60
N THR A 278 -3.65 -14.69 28.68
CA THR A 278 -3.22 -15.68 29.68
C THR A 278 -2.01 -15.14 30.43
N VAL A 279 -1.97 -15.27 31.75
CA VAL A 279 -0.82 -14.83 32.56
C VAL A 279 -0.06 -16.03 33.08
N VAL A 280 1.25 -16.02 32.92
CA VAL A 280 2.15 -17.09 33.39
C VAL A 280 3.21 -16.47 34.28
N GLU A 281 3.36 -17.01 35.48
CA GLU A 281 4.46 -16.66 36.37
C GLU A 281 5.75 -17.36 35.92
N VAL A 282 6.85 -16.62 35.86
CA VAL A 282 8.20 -17.15 35.62
C VAL A 282 9.05 -17.01 36.88
N ASN A 283 9.75 -18.09 37.23
CA ASN A 283 10.67 -18.14 38.37
C ASN A 283 12.03 -17.50 38.04
#